data_AF-A0A0F2QT92-F1
#
_entry.id   AF-A0A0F2QT92-F1
#
_cell.length_a   1.000
_cell.length_b   1.000
_cell.length_c   1.000
_cell.angle_alpha   90.00
_cell.angle_beta   90.00
_cell.angle_gamma   90.00
#
_symmetry.space_group_name_H-M   'P 1'
#
loop_
_entity.id
_entity.type
_entity.pdbx_description
1 polymer ?
#
loop_
_entity_poly.entity_id
_entity_poly.type
_entity_poly.pdbx_seq_one_letter_code
_entity_poly.pdbx_strand_id
1 'polypeptide(L)'
;MLFPLKNILQNKNINFLCAGTIICALYWFIESAMHWFLFDPKPFLVHVLQPDVHEIWMRISVLMVLLLFSFRVHHNITRGRRAELTIIEREEEAAHILEHNPAAILLVDRASGRISYANKNASMMIGMPSSTIVGKTSSRFIDSSTYTCAHLNSDRTGNVSEHELRNVEGRVFPVLKSVTEVRSQDGPLKKIVENGVLDDHEVSKIRLDGVRHYLPFDSYPL
;
A
#
# COMPACT_ATOMS: atom_id res chain seq x y z
N MET A 1 -17.74 5.37 0.07
CA MET A 1 -18.43 5.15 -1.23
C MET A 1 -17.71 4.01 -2.00
N LEU A 2 -17.68 2.78 -1.46
CA LEU A 2 -16.79 1.68 -1.92
C LEU A 2 -17.52 0.36 -2.22
N PHE A 3 -18.83 0.40 -2.44
CA PHE A 3 -19.62 -0.79 -2.77
C PHE A 3 -19.52 -1.33 -4.22
N PRO A 4 -19.09 -0.59 -5.28
CA PRO A 4 -19.21 -1.10 -6.65
C PRO A 4 -18.06 -2.06 -7.06
N LEU A 5 -16.91 -2.05 -6.37
CA LEU A 5 -15.76 -2.87 -6.77
C LEU A 5 -15.98 -4.38 -6.54
N LYS A 6 -16.74 -4.73 -5.49
CA LYS A 6 -17.02 -6.13 -5.15
C LYS A 6 -17.85 -6.84 -6.22
N ASN A 7 -18.75 -6.11 -6.89
CA ASN A 7 -19.70 -6.66 -7.85
C ASN A 7 -19.05 -6.91 -9.24
N ILE A 8 -18.10 -6.06 -9.64
CA ILE A 8 -17.36 -6.22 -10.90
C ILE A 8 -16.40 -7.42 -10.84
N LEU A 9 -15.83 -7.70 -9.66
CA LEU A 9 -14.89 -8.81 -9.46
C LEU A 9 -15.57 -10.19 -9.39
N GLN A 10 -16.83 -10.26 -8.94
CA GLN A 10 -17.60 -11.52 -8.92
C GLN A 10 -17.97 -11.98 -10.35
N ASN A 11 -18.28 -11.04 -11.25
CA ASN A 11 -18.70 -11.36 -12.62
C ASN A 11 -17.56 -11.94 -13.48
N LYS A 12 -16.30 -11.54 -13.22
CA LYS A 12 -15.14 -12.06 -13.98
C LYS A 12 -14.83 -13.53 -13.68
N ASN A 13 -15.15 -14.03 -12.48
CA ASN A 13 -14.88 -15.43 -12.14
C ASN A 13 -15.81 -16.41 -12.89
N ILE A 14 -17.04 -15.99 -13.20
CA ILE A 14 -18.01 -16.77 -13.97
C ILE A 14 -17.52 -16.95 -15.43
N ASN A 15 -16.91 -15.92 -16.02
CA ASN A 15 -16.42 -15.98 -17.40
C ASN A 15 -15.31 -17.01 -17.61
N PHE A 16 -14.40 -17.20 -16.64
CA PHE A 16 -13.32 -18.18 -16.77
C PHE A 16 -13.80 -19.62 -16.62
N LEU A 17 -14.76 -19.86 -15.72
CA LEU A 17 -15.37 -21.17 -15.55
C LEU A 17 -16.15 -21.57 -16.81
N CYS A 18 -16.93 -20.64 -17.39
CA CYS A 18 -17.65 -20.85 -18.64
C CYS A 18 -16.72 -21.04 -19.85
N ALA A 19 -15.60 -20.31 -19.92
CA ALA A 19 -14.61 -20.52 -20.98
C ALA A 19 -13.99 -21.93 -20.90
N GLY A 20 -13.68 -22.41 -19.70
CA GLY A 20 -13.16 -23.76 -19.48
C GLY A 20 -14.14 -24.87 -19.88
N THR A 21 -15.43 -24.72 -19.55
CA THR A 21 -16.45 -25.71 -19.94
C THR A 21 -16.68 -25.75 -21.45
N ILE A 22 -16.64 -24.60 -22.14
CA ILE A 22 -16.78 -24.52 -23.60
C ILE A 22 -15.61 -25.22 -24.31
N ILE A 23 -14.36 -25.01 -23.84
CA ILE A 23 -13.18 -25.66 -24.44
C ILE A 23 -13.23 -27.17 -24.25
N CYS A 24 -13.62 -27.65 -23.06
CA CYS A 24 -13.79 -29.09 -22.82
C CYS A 24 -14.88 -29.71 -23.71
N ALA A 25 -16.02 -29.02 -23.90
CA ALA A 25 -17.10 -29.49 -24.77
C ALA A 25 -16.67 -29.54 -26.25
N LEU A 26 -15.93 -28.52 -26.71
CA LEU A 26 -15.37 -28.48 -28.07
C LEU A 26 -14.35 -29.60 -28.30
N TYR A 27 -13.44 -29.83 -27.35
CA TYR A 27 -12.48 -30.93 -27.41
C TYR A 27 -13.18 -32.29 -27.53
N TRP A 28 -14.20 -32.53 -26.69
CA TRP A 28 -14.97 -33.77 -26.71
C TRP A 28 -15.62 -34.05 -28.07
N PHE A 29 -16.14 -32.99 -28.71
CA PHE A 29 -16.78 -33.09 -30.02
C PHE A 29 -15.78 -33.35 -31.15
N ILE A 30 -14.65 -32.64 -31.13
CA ILE A 30 -13.58 -32.78 -32.14
C ILE A 30 -12.97 -34.19 -32.10
N GLU A 31 -12.68 -34.72 -30.91
CA GLU A 31 -12.11 -36.06 -30.75
C GLU A 31 -13.07 -37.14 -31.26
N SER A 32 -14.36 -37.02 -30.92
CA SER A 32 -15.40 -37.94 -31.38
C SER A 32 -15.58 -37.89 -32.91
N ALA A 33 -15.46 -36.70 -33.51
CA ALA A 33 -15.52 -36.52 -34.96
C ALA A 33 -14.28 -37.07 -35.68
N MET A 34 -13.08 -36.89 -35.10
CA MET A 34 -11.83 -37.44 -35.66
C MET A 34 -11.83 -38.96 -35.69
N HIS A 35 -12.30 -39.62 -34.63
CA HIS A 35 -12.32 -41.08 -34.58
C HIS A 35 -13.27 -41.69 -35.61
N TRP A 36 -14.46 -41.08 -35.79
CA TRP A 36 -15.40 -41.46 -36.85
C TRP A 36 -14.82 -41.24 -38.26
N PHE A 37 -14.05 -40.17 -38.46
CA PHE A 37 -13.49 -39.84 -39.77
C PHE A 37 -12.26 -40.69 -40.15
N LEU A 38 -11.43 -41.11 -39.18
CA LEU A 38 -10.14 -41.75 -39.45
C LEU A 38 -10.11 -43.29 -39.28
N PHE A 39 -10.96 -43.90 -38.44
CA PHE A 39 -10.67 -45.25 -37.93
C PHE A 39 -11.75 -46.36 -38.08
N ASP A 40 -13.05 -46.10 -38.36
CA ASP A 40 -14.02 -47.22 -38.49
C ASP A 40 -15.36 -46.87 -39.21
N PRO A 41 -16.05 -47.86 -39.84
CA PRO A 41 -17.35 -47.68 -40.51
C PRO A 41 -18.57 -47.70 -39.55
N LYS A 42 -18.36 -47.72 -38.23
CA LYS A 42 -19.44 -47.79 -37.24
C LYS A 42 -20.16 -46.43 -37.09
N PRO A 43 -21.48 -46.42 -36.88
CA PRO A 43 -22.22 -45.19 -36.70
C PRO A 43 -21.76 -44.45 -35.42
N PHE A 44 -21.55 -43.13 -35.56
CA PHE A 44 -21.04 -42.19 -34.55
C PHE A 44 -21.56 -42.41 -33.12
N LEU A 45 -22.85 -42.74 -32.99
CA LEU A 45 -23.52 -42.88 -31.70
C LEU A 45 -23.00 -44.04 -30.84
N VAL A 46 -22.42 -45.08 -31.47
CA VAL A 46 -21.87 -46.25 -30.77
C VAL A 46 -20.51 -45.90 -30.12
N HIS A 47 -19.65 -45.14 -30.79
CA HIS A 47 -18.39 -44.66 -30.19
C HIS A 47 -18.63 -43.64 -29.06
N VAL A 48 -19.75 -42.91 -29.12
CA VAL A 48 -20.13 -41.98 -28.05
C VAL A 48 -20.67 -42.71 -26.81
N LEU A 49 -21.44 -43.80 -26.98
CA LEU A 49 -22.04 -44.54 -25.85
C LEU A 49 -21.19 -45.69 -25.32
N GLN A 50 -20.31 -46.29 -26.13
CA GLN A 50 -19.46 -47.42 -25.78
C GLN A 50 -18.03 -47.22 -26.31
N PRO A 51 -17.28 -46.25 -25.76
CA PRO A 51 -15.88 -46.03 -26.14
C PRO A 51 -14.97 -47.18 -25.67
N ASP A 52 -13.98 -47.53 -26.49
CA ASP A 52 -12.97 -48.52 -26.13
C ASP A 52 -12.07 -48.02 -24.99
N VAL A 53 -11.46 -48.97 -24.25
CA VAL A 53 -10.61 -48.67 -23.08
C VAL A 53 -9.46 -47.70 -23.42
N HIS A 54 -8.92 -47.77 -24.64
CA HIS A 54 -7.88 -46.86 -25.12
C HIS A 54 -8.39 -45.41 -25.29
N GLU A 55 -9.59 -45.23 -25.84
CA GLU A 55 -10.22 -43.90 -25.99
C GLU A 55 -10.54 -43.28 -24.61
N ILE A 56 -10.97 -44.10 -23.66
CA ILE A 56 -11.28 -43.64 -22.29
C ILE A 56 -10.01 -43.10 -21.60
N TRP A 57 -8.88 -43.81 -21.71
CA TRP A 57 -7.64 -43.37 -21.07
C TRP A 57 -7.10 -42.05 -21.64
N MET A 58 -7.16 -41.87 -22.97
CA MET A 58 -6.76 -40.60 -23.61
C MET A 58 -7.64 -39.44 -23.14
N ARG A 59 -8.96 -39.62 -23.05
CA ARG A 59 -9.89 -38.58 -22.59
C ARG A 59 -9.69 -38.24 -21.12
N ILE A 60 -9.47 -39.22 -20.25
CA ILE A 60 -9.18 -39.00 -18.82
C ILE A 60 -7.89 -38.21 -18.64
N SER A 61 -6.85 -38.52 -19.41
CA SER A 61 -5.57 -37.81 -19.31
C SER A 61 -5.69 -36.33 -19.66
N VAL A 62 -6.44 -35.99 -20.72
CA VAL A 62 -6.65 -34.60 -21.14
C VAL A 62 -7.52 -33.85 -20.13
N LEU A 63 -8.60 -34.47 -19.63
CA LEU A 63 -9.43 -33.88 -18.59
C LEU A 63 -8.62 -33.60 -17.31
N MET A 64 -7.74 -34.52 -16.90
CA MET A 64 -6.87 -34.33 -15.74
C MET A 64 -5.95 -33.13 -15.92
N VAL A 65 -5.29 -33.00 -17.09
CA VAL A 65 -4.39 -31.88 -17.40
C VAL A 65 -5.16 -30.55 -17.42
N LEU A 66 -6.34 -30.50 -18.02
CA LEU A 66 -7.17 -29.29 -18.07
C LEU A 66 -7.67 -28.88 -16.68
N LEU A 67 -8.06 -29.82 -15.83
CA LEU A 67 -8.48 -29.56 -14.46
C LEU A 67 -7.32 -29.04 -13.59
N LEU A 68 -6.14 -29.67 -13.69
CA LEU A 68 -4.94 -29.21 -12.99
C LEU A 68 -4.53 -27.81 -13.45
N PHE A 69 -4.60 -27.53 -14.76
CA PHE A 69 -4.29 -26.22 -15.30
C PHE A 69 -5.28 -25.16 -14.81
N SER A 70 -6.58 -25.43 -14.91
CA SER A 70 -7.64 -24.53 -14.42
C SER A 70 -7.49 -24.23 -12.92
N PHE A 71 -7.25 -25.26 -12.10
CA PHE A 71 -6.99 -25.09 -10.67
C PHE A 71 -5.74 -24.23 -10.41
N ARG A 72 -4.66 -24.47 -11.16
CA ARG A 72 -3.40 -23.73 -11.01
C ARG A 72 -3.56 -22.25 -11.37
N VAL A 73 -4.26 -21.95 -12.47
CA VAL A 73 -4.58 -20.58 -12.89
C VAL A 73 -5.46 -19.90 -11.84
N HIS A 74 -6.53 -20.56 -11.40
CA HIS A 74 -7.42 -20.02 -10.38
C HIS A 74 -6.68 -19.71 -9.07
N HIS A 75 -5.82 -20.62 -8.63
CA HIS A 75 -5.01 -20.44 -7.43
C HIS A 75 -4.01 -19.30 -7.57
N ASN A 76 -3.32 -19.19 -8.71
CA ASN A 76 -2.37 -18.12 -8.98
C ASN A 76 -3.05 -16.74 -8.95
N ILE A 77 -4.17 -16.59 -9.66
CA ILE A 77 -4.95 -15.34 -9.69
C ILE A 77 -5.46 -14.97 -8.29
N THR A 78 -5.99 -15.94 -7.55
CA THR A 78 -6.50 -15.71 -6.20
C THR A 78 -5.38 -15.28 -5.25
N ARG A 79 -4.19 -15.88 -5.37
CA ARG A 79 -3.02 -15.48 -4.58
C ARG A 79 -2.54 -14.08 -4.90
N GLY A 80 -2.47 -13.70 -6.18
CA GLY A 80 -2.09 -12.35 -6.59
C GLY A 80 -3.01 -11.29 -5.99
N ARG A 81 -4.33 -11.48 -6.12
CA ARG A 81 -5.33 -10.55 -5.57
C ARG A 81 -5.27 -10.44 -4.05
N ARG A 82 -5.06 -11.55 -3.33
CA ARG A 82 -4.93 -11.52 -1.86
C ARG A 82 -3.67 -10.77 -1.43
N ALA A 83 -2.56 -10.96 -2.12
CA ALA A 83 -1.32 -10.24 -1.84
C ALA A 83 -1.49 -8.72 -2.06
N GLU A 84 -2.13 -8.31 -3.16
CA GLU A 84 -2.45 -6.90 -3.42
C GLU A 84 -3.33 -6.28 -2.33
N LEU A 85 -4.41 -6.96 -1.95
CA LEU A 85 -5.30 -6.48 -0.88
C LEU A 85 -4.58 -6.36 0.46
N THR A 86 -3.76 -7.34 0.82
CA THR A 86 -2.96 -7.28 2.05
C THR A 86 -1.98 -6.11 2.02
N ILE A 87 -1.37 -5.78 0.86
CA ILE A 87 -0.49 -4.60 0.76
C ILE A 87 -1.28 -3.33 1.01
N ILE A 88 -2.44 -3.16 0.35
CA ILE A 88 -3.29 -1.98 0.50
C ILE A 88 -3.75 -1.82 1.97
N GLU A 89 -4.23 -2.89 2.60
CA GLU A 89 -4.67 -2.87 3.99
C GLU A 89 -3.53 -2.46 4.94
N ARG A 90 -2.31 -2.95 4.70
CA ARG A 90 -1.13 -2.59 5.48
C ARG A 90 -0.70 -1.14 5.27
N GLU A 91 -0.78 -0.63 4.05
CA GLU A 91 -0.50 0.78 3.75
C GLU A 91 -1.50 1.71 4.42
N GLU A 92 -2.80 1.39 4.35
CA GLU A 92 -3.85 2.14 5.03
C GLU A 92 -3.70 2.11 6.55
N GLU A 93 -3.41 0.93 7.13
CA GLU A 93 -3.15 0.76 8.56
C GLU A 93 -1.95 1.61 9.01
N ALA A 94 -0.83 1.54 8.28
CA ALA A 94 0.37 2.32 8.58
C ALA A 94 0.12 3.84 8.45
N ALA A 95 -0.55 4.27 7.37
CA ALA A 95 -0.91 5.67 7.18
C ALA A 95 -1.82 6.17 8.31
N HIS A 96 -2.80 5.36 8.73
CA HIS A 96 -3.71 5.71 9.81
C HIS A 96 -2.99 5.84 11.16
N ILE A 97 -2.05 4.94 11.46
CA ILE A 97 -1.21 4.99 12.66
C ILE A 97 -0.36 6.27 12.69
N LEU A 98 0.33 6.59 11.59
CA LEU A 98 1.17 7.80 11.51
C LEU A 98 0.33 9.08 11.62
N GLU A 99 -0.83 9.12 10.96
CA GLU A 99 -1.70 10.29 10.92
C GLU A 99 -2.30 10.63 12.29
N HIS A 100 -2.60 9.61 13.10
CA HIS A 100 -3.20 9.75 14.43
C HIS A 100 -2.20 9.63 15.59
N ASN A 101 -0.90 9.48 15.31
CA ASN A 101 0.13 9.42 16.34
C ASN A 101 0.16 10.76 17.12
N PRO A 102 0.13 10.75 18.47
CA PRO A 102 0.17 11.97 19.29
C PRO A 102 1.44 12.81 19.08
N ALA A 103 2.56 12.21 18.67
CA ALA A 103 3.78 12.93 18.34
C ALA A 103 3.64 13.65 16.99
N ALA A 104 4.32 14.80 16.87
CA ALA A 104 4.55 15.43 15.58
C ALA A 104 5.60 14.63 14.81
N ILE A 105 5.20 14.03 13.70
CA ILE A 105 6.07 13.19 12.87
C ILE A 105 6.33 13.90 11.55
N LEU A 106 7.60 14.02 11.19
CA LEU A 106 8.08 14.50 9.91
C LEU A 106 8.96 13.43 9.26
N LEU A 107 8.70 13.14 7.98
CA LEU A 107 9.66 12.38 7.16
C LEU A 107 10.48 13.35 6.35
N VAL A 108 11.78 13.33 6.53
CA VAL A 108 12.74 14.21 5.85
C VAL A 108 13.62 13.36 4.94
N ASP A 109 13.71 13.76 3.67
CA ASP A 109 14.64 13.16 2.73
C ASP A 109 16.08 13.48 3.14
N ARG A 110 16.93 12.47 3.31
CA ARG A 110 18.29 12.66 3.83
C ARG A 110 19.18 13.45 2.87
N ALA A 111 19.00 13.27 1.56
CA ALA A 111 19.86 13.90 0.55
C ALA A 111 19.54 15.40 0.38
N SER A 112 18.26 15.75 0.33
CA SER A 112 17.81 17.12 0.07
C SER A 112 17.43 17.92 1.33
N GLY A 113 17.24 17.24 2.47
CA GLY A 113 16.73 17.87 3.69
C GLY A 113 15.27 18.33 3.58
N ARG A 114 14.56 17.94 2.51
CA ARG A 114 13.17 18.33 2.27
C ARG A 114 12.21 17.41 3.01
N ILE A 115 11.15 18.00 3.55
CA ILE A 115 10.08 17.26 4.20
C ILE A 115 9.25 16.56 3.12
N SER A 116 9.18 15.24 3.17
CA SER A 116 8.35 14.40 2.29
C SER A 116 6.98 14.08 2.88
N TYR A 117 6.81 14.17 4.21
CA TYR A 117 5.55 13.90 4.89
C TYR A 117 5.51 14.63 6.23
N ALA A 118 4.33 15.06 6.64
CA ALA A 118 4.02 15.62 7.95
C ALA A 118 2.65 15.11 8.38
N ASN A 119 2.56 14.48 9.56
CA ASN A 119 1.27 14.07 10.11
C ASN A 119 0.46 15.29 10.62
N LYS A 120 -0.79 15.04 11.03
CA LYS A 120 -1.67 16.06 11.57
C LYS A 120 -1.05 16.81 12.76
N ASN A 121 -0.41 16.10 13.68
CA ASN A 121 0.18 16.72 14.86
C ASN A 121 1.43 17.55 14.54
N ALA A 122 2.23 17.17 13.54
CA ALA A 122 3.30 18.03 13.04
C ALA A 122 2.75 19.33 12.44
N SER A 123 1.63 19.25 11.71
CA SER A 123 0.94 20.43 11.17
C SER A 123 0.45 21.36 12.27
N MET A 124 -0.19 20.82 13.32
CA MET A 124 -0.64 21.60 14.49
C MET A 124 0.53 22.20 15.27
N MET A 125 1.59 21.41 15.49
CA MET A 125 2.77 21.83 16.24
C MET A 125 3.51 22.96 15.53
N ILE A 126 3.67 22.87 14.21
CA ILE A 126 4.29 23.91 13.39
C ILE A 126 3.35 25.12 13.26
N GLY A 127 2.03 24.90 13.25
CA GLY A 127 1.01 25.93 13.03
C GLY A 127 0.72 26.17 11.54
N MET A 128 0.99 25.18 10.68
CA MET A 128 0.78 25.29 9.23
C MET A 128 0.14 24.01 8.68
N PRO A 129 -0.63 24.10 7.58
CA PRO A 129 -1.16 22.91 6.94
C PRO A 129 -0.02 22.08 6.31
N SER A 130 -0.16 20.76 6.32
CA SER A 130 0.83 19.82 5.74
C SER A 130 1.17 20.14 4.29
N SER A 131 0.22 20.66 3.50
CA SER A 131 0.41 21.09 2.11
C SER A 131 1.46 22.21 1.95
N THR A 132 1.66 23.05 2.98
CA THR A 132 2.64 24.13 2.98
C THR A 132 3.98 23.69 3.57
N ILE A 133 3.97 22.68 4.44
CA ILE A 133 5.15 22.12 5.11
C ILE A 133 5.90 21.16 4.16
N VAL A 134 5.17 20.28 3.49
CA VAL A 134 5.75 19.27 2.58
C VAL A 134 6.43 19.96 1.40
N GLY A 135 7.60 19.44 1.03
CA GLY A 135 8.48 19.96 -0.03
C GLY A 135 9.42 21.08 0.42
N LYS A 136 9.21 21.68 1.59
CA LYS A 136 10.11 22.69 2.18
C LYS A 136 11.24 22.03 2.97
N THR A 137 12.32 22.78 3.21
CA THR A 137 13.47 22.31 4.00
C THR A 137 13.10 22.24 5.49
N SER A 138 13.47 21.16 6.17
CA SER A 138 13.14 20.96 7.59
C SER A 138 13.76 22.00 8.53
N SER A 139 14.93 22.53 8.18
CA SER A 139 15.63 23.59 8.94
C SER A 139 14.85 24.91 9.03
N ARG A 140 13.82 25.11 8.20
CA ARG A 140 12.96 26.29 8.26
C ARG A 140 11.98 26.25 9.43
N PHE A 141 11.59 25.07 9.89
CA PHE A 141 10.55 24.89 10.91
C PHE A 141 11.07 24.32 12.22
N ILE A 142 12.23 23.66 12.18
CA ILE A 142 12.90 23.10 13.35
C ILE A 142 14.13 23.98 13.56
N ASP A 143 14.09 24.76 14.64
CA ASP A 143 14.94 25.91 14.96
C ASP A 143 16.42 25.86 14.48
N SER A 144 16.89 27.04 14.08
CA SER A 144 18.20 27.37 13.52
C SER A 144 19.33 27.45 14.56
N SER A 145 19.04 27.35 15.86
CA SER A 145 20.05 27.43 16.93
C SER A 145 20.99 26.23 17.00
N THR A 146 20.71 25.16 16.25
CA THR A 146 21.62 24.04 16.07
C THR A 146 21.96 23.86 14.59
N TYR A 147 22.79 24.79 14.04
CA TYR A 147 23.52 24.64 12.77
C TYR A 147 24.40 23.38 12.69
N THR A 148 24.38 22.56 13.72
CA THR A 148 24.78 21.17 13.62
C THR A 148 23.65 20.33 14.21
N CYS A 149 22.65 19.96 13.41
CA CYS A 149 22.20 18.59 13.51
C CYS A 149 23.40 17.71 13.14
N ALA A 150 24.39 17.63 14.04
CA ALA A 150 25.42 16.60 14.04
C ALA A 150 24.74 15.24 13.98
N HIS A 151 23.47 15.11 14.39
CA HIS A 151 22.63 13.90 14.25
C HIS A 151 21.93 13.71 12.90
N LEU A 152 21.78 14.75 12.05
CA LEU A 152 21.40 14.53 10.65
C LEU A 152 22.60 13.99 9.84
N ASN A 153 23.83 14.23 10.29
CA ASN A 153 25.06 13.72 9.67
C ASN A 153 25.76 12.58 10.43
N SER A 154 25.43 12.34 11.70
CA SER A 154 26.03 11.24 12.48
C SER A 154 25.20 9.99 12.32
N ASP A 155 25.88 8.86 12.18
CA ASP A 155 25.32 7.52 12.17
C ASP A 155 24.70 7.08 13.52
N ARG A 156 24.42 8.03 14.43
CA ARG A 156 23.80 7.76 15.75
C ARG A 156 22.28 7.87 15.68
N THR A 157 21.64 6.81 15.20
CA THR A 157 20.20 6.59 15.30
C THR A 157 19.76 6.43 16.76
N GLY A 158 18.61 6.99 17.13
CA GLY A 158 17.94 6.67 18.40
C GLY A 158 18.31 7.54 19.61
N ASN A 159 18.98 8.68 19.41
CA ASN A 159 19.27 9.59 20.51
C ASN A 159 18.08 10.55 20.72
N VAL A 160 17.49 10.48 21.90
CA VAL A 160 16.37 11.32 22.31
C VAL A 160 16.93 12.54 23.04
N SER A 161 16.53 13.74 22.64
CA SER A 161 17.07 14.98 23.20
C SER A 161 15.99 16.04 23.36
N GLU A 162 15.99 16.70 24.51
CA GLU A 162 15.09 17.82 24.79
C GLU A 162 15.55 19.05 24.01
N HIS A 163 14.62 19.69 23.32
CA HIS A 163 14.85 20.91 22.55
C HIS A 163 13.69 21.87 22.77
N GLU A 164 13.96 23.16 22.64
CA GLU A 164 12.90 24.16 22.52
C GLU A 164 12.52 24.28 21.05
N LEU A 165 11.23 24.13 20.74
CA LEU A 165 10.72 24.36 19.40
C LEU A 165 9.92 25.65 19.38
N ARG A 166 10.23 26.51 18.40
CA ARG A 166 9.47 27.72 18.12
C ARG A 166 8.54 27.46 16.94
N ASN A 167 7.23 27.64 17.15
CA ASN A 167 6.25 27.55 16.06
C ASN A 167 6.24 28.84 15.20
N VAL A 168 5.47 28.86 14.11
CA VAL A 168 5.36 30.03 13.23
C VAL A 168 4.72 31.25 13.89
N GLU A 169 3.95 31.06 14.96
CA GLU A 169 3.35 32.13 15.76
C GLU A 169 4.35 32.72 16.79
N GLY A 170 5.58 32.20 16.83
CA GLY A 170 6.64 32.66 17.73
C GLY A 170 6.59 32.05 19.14
N ARG A 171 5.63 31.17 19.44
CA ARG A 171 5.51 30.45 20.70
C ARG A 171 6.58 29.38 20.82
N VAL A 172 7.21 29.31 21.99
CA VAL A 172 8.26 28.34 22.30
C VAL A 172 7.72 27.31 23.28
N PHE A 173 7.94 26.02 23.02
CA PHE A 173 7.58 24.94 23.94
C PHE A 173 8.66 23.84 23.94
N PRO A 174 8.86 23.18 25.10
CA PRO A 174 9.84 22.10 25.21
C PRO A 174 9.30 20.85 24.50
N VAL A 175 10.11 20.32 23.58
CA VAL A 175 9.84 19.08 22.84
C VAL A 175 10.93 18.05 23.10
N LEU A 176 10.51 16.81 23.23
CA LEU A 176 11.36 15.64 23.15
C LEU A 176 11.54 15.28 21.67
N LYS A 177 12.74 15.48 21.14
CA LYS A 177 13.08 15.20 19.75
C LYS A 177 13.84 13.88 19.64
N SER A 178 13.32 12.98 18.81
CA SER A 178 13.97 11.73 18.39
C SER A 178 14.16 11.75 16.88
N VAL A 179 15.31 11.26 16.41
CA VAL A 179 15.60 11.11 14.99
C VAL A 179 16.01 9.67 14.70
N THR A 180 15.22 9.01 13.86
CA THR A 180 15.44 7.63 13.45
C THR A 180 15.63 7.59 11.94
N GLU A 181 16.67 6.89 11.48
CA GLU A 181 16.83 6.64 10.04
C GLU A 181 16.01 5.43 9.64
N VAL A 182 15.21 5.57 8.59
CA VAL A 182 14.45 4.47 8.02
C VAL A 182 14.82 4.33 6.55
N ARG A 183 15.27 3.12 6.20
CA ARG A 183 15.50 2.73 4.81
C ARG A 183 14.16 2.38 4.19
N SER A 184 13.80 3.08 3.12
CA SER A 184 12.73 2.61 2.24
C SER A 184 13.26 1.40 1.45
N GLN A 185 12.44 0.37 1.23
CA GLN A 185 12.88 -0.88 0.59
C GLN A 185 13.47 -0.64 -0.82
N ASP A 186 12.97 0.36 -1.55
CA ASP A 186 13.42 0.71 -2.92
C ASP A 186 13.70 2.22 -3.10
N GLY A 187 13.74 2.99 -2.00
CA GLY A 187 13.79 4.45 -2.04
C GLY A 187 15.02 5.06 -1.38
N PRO A 188 15.26 6.38 -1.58
CA PRO A 188 16.34 7.08 -0.90
C PRO A 188 16.17 7.01 0.63
N LEU A 189 17.29 7.15 1.35
CA LEU A 189 17.30 7.17 2.81
C LEU A 189 16.39 8.28 3.34
N LYS A 190 15.43 7.91 4.18
CA LYS A 190 14.54 8.87 4.86
C LYS A 190 14.89 8.93 6.35
N LYS A 191 14.73 10.10 6.93
CA LYS A 191 14.83 10.31 8.37
C LYS A 191 13.47 10.62 8.93
N ILE A 192 13.05 9.85 9.93
CA ILE A 192 11.89 10.14 10.75
C ILE A 192 12.35 11.08 11.86
N VAL A 193 11.75 12.26 11.91
CA VAL A 193 11.92 13.20 13.01
C VAL A 193 10.62 13.18 13.80
N GLU A 194 10.70 12.73 15.04
CA GLU A 194 9.59 12.66 15.97
C GLU A 194 9.79 13.72 17.04
N ASN A 195 8.83 14.62 17.17
CA ASN A 195 8.80 15.63 18.23
C ASN A 195 7.57 15.36 19.11
N GLY A 196 7.80 14.92 20.33
CA GLY A 196 6.76 14.85 21.37
C GLY A 196 6.80 16.10 22.23
N VAL A 197 5.66 16.66 22.64
CA VAL A 197 5.63 17.75 23.63
C VAL A 197 5.77 17.12 25.03
N LEU A 198 6.55 17.76 25.90
CA LEU A 198 6.87 17.22 27.24
C LEU A 198 5.78 17.47 28.30
N ASP A 199 4.82 18.37 28.05
CA ASP A 199 3.77 18.75 28.98
C ASP A 199 2.36 18.55 28.36
N ASP A 200 1.54 17.72 29.00
CA ASP A 200 0.16 17.42 28.61
C ASP A 200 -0.75 18.66 28.59
N HIS A 201 -0.48 19.66 29.45
CA HIS A 201 -1.22 20.92 29.42
C HIS A 201 -0.93 21.72 28.15
N GLU A 202 0.32 21.77 27.71
CA GLU A 202 0.70 22.41 26.45
C GLU A 202 0.19 21.63 25.23
N VAL A 203 0.16 20.29 25.27
CA VAL A 203 -0.47 19.44 24.23
C VAL A 203 -1.94 19.81 24.04
N SER A 204 -2.70 19.90 25.14
CA SER A 204 -4.12 20.24 25.10
C SER A 204 -4.37 21.64 24.53
N LYS A 205 -3.49 22.59 24.85
CA LYS A 205 -3.57 23.98 24.38
C LYS A 205 -3.22 24.09 22.88
N ILE A 206 -2.15 23.43 22.42
CA ILE A 206 -1.80 23.35 20.98
C ILE A 206 -2.95 22.71 20.19
N ARG A 207 -3.60 21.67 20.73
CA ARG A 207 -4.71 20.98 20.07
C ARG A 207 -5.98 21.84 19.99
N LEU A 208 -6.21 22.71 20.98
CA LEU A 208 -7.33 23.65 20.98
C LEU A 208 -7.07 24.87 20.08
N ASP A 209 -5.83 25.35 20.03
CA ASP A 209 -5.41 26.51 19.24
C ASP A 209 -5.29 26.16 17.74
N GLY A 210 -4.73 24.99 17.39
CA GLY A 210 -4.59 24.51 16.01
C GLY A 210 -5.91 24.22 15.28
N VAL A 211 -7.04 24.17 16.01
CA VAL A 211 -8.38 24.09 15.43
C VAL A 211 -8.92 25.48 15.04
N ARG A 212 -8.35 26.57 15.57
CA ARG A 212 -8.88 27.94 15.41
C ARG A 212 -8.20 28.80 14.35
N HIS A 213 -6.99 28.49 13.90
CA HIS A 213 -6.27 29.37 12.97
C HIS A 213 -5.60 28.64 11.81
N TYR A 214 -6.19 28.81 10.62
CA TYR A 214 -5.45 28.80 9.36
C TYR A 214 -5.54 30.22 8.78
N LEU A 215 -4.58 31.07 9.11
CA LEU A 215 -4.42 32.35 8.43
C LEU A 215 -3.62 32.13 7.13
N PRO A 216 -3.99 32.80 6.02
CA PRO A 216 -3.27 32.69 4.76
C PRO A 216 -1.82 33.19 4.88
N PHE A 217 -0.95 32.51 4.15
CA PHE A 217 0.52 32.52 4.21
C PHE A 217 1.17 33.89 3.97
N ASP A 218 0.46 34.87 3.42
CA ASP A 218 1.04 36.13 2.93
C ASP A 218 1.36 37.17 4.03
N SER A 219 1.29 36.81 5.32
CA SER A 219 1.35 37.76 6.43
C SER A 219 2.63 37.74 7.27
N TYR A 220 3.55 36.79 7.07
CA TYR A 220 4.71 36.62 7.95
C TYR A 220 5.98 37.25 7.35
N PRO A 221 6.63 38.21 8.03
CA PRO A 221 7.89 38.75 7.56
C PRO A 221 9.02 37.73 7.76
N LEU A 222 9.96 37.77 6.81
CA LEU A 222 11.17 36.96 6.68
C LEU A 222 12.05 36.96 7.94
#